data_AF-A0AAD4N9A7-F1
#
_entry.id   AF-A0AAD4N9A7-F1
#
_cell.length_a   1.000
_cell.length_b   1.000
_cell.length_c   1.000
_cell.angle_alpha   90.00
_cell.angle_beta   90.00
_cell.angle_gamma   90.00
#
_symmetry.space_group_name_H-M   'P 1'
#
loop_
_entity.id
_entity.type
_entity.pdbx_description
1 polymer ?
#
loop_
_entity_poly.entity_id
_entity_poly.type
_entity_poly.pdbx_seq_one_letter_code
_entity_poly.pdbx_strand_id
1 'polypeptide(L)'
;MFENISCKLPPVPVFRNDLELLNLHSVYFSIIVIIEFFVLTASAVWIITALLVSRKTHQLHLNNRRIIANTLWQYICCHVAIRIIEILLMYYYFFRCSKEDIQELTNYIEMKDKPLIYCTPFYWLNVIRTYFVFVGAYTMPACVAERMCATIFVTDYEENTRPYISLILSVFISLLAALFTATFLLVWIKDYMIIVIILVINGIALIVSFYSNYRNIKFYTQSITNIYKKDHRIRYSLSERYLSAQNIRIAKVLRKLSISAGALNIILAGTFALIIISLNSKEIVPLHINYEIFDFIIPIYASLIPFIVHRESKIFRKEIRKILSSASGTPVMNLCFRKSKKVVNEHMKMASDVDVQSKGQPPPVLENVLGVKLNHASPQHETQFYFEQLDRMWK
;
A
#
# COMPACT_ATOMS: atom_id res chain seq x y z
N MET A 1 37.94 -9.63 -20.70
CA MET A 1 37.11 -10.85 -20.64
C MET A 1 35.68 -10.51 -21.08
N PHE A 2 35.56 -9.88 -22.25
CA PHE A 2 34.31 -9.63 -22.96
C PHE A 2 34.41 -10.47 -24.22
N GLU A 3 34.00 -11.74 -24.13
CA GLU A 3 33.87 -12.59 -25.30
C GLU A 3 32.40 -12.56 -25.74
N ASN A 4 32.19 -12.02 -26.93
CA ASN A 4 31.20 -12.41 -27.93
C ASN A 4 30.13 -13.40 -27.46
N ILE A 5 29.10 -12.90 -26.78
CA ILE A 5 27.79 -13.54 -26.83
C ILE A 5 27.11 -12.98 -28.08
N SER A 6 27.48 -13.52 -29.24
CA SER A 6 26.65 -13.42 -30.44
C SER A 6 25.36 -14.18 -30.12
N CYS A 7 24.36 -13.48 -29.60
CA CYS A 7 22.98 -13.98 -29.54
C CYS A 7 22.50 -14.12 -30.99
N LYS A 8 22.83 -15.25 -31.64
CA LYS A 8 22.03 -15.74 -32.75
C LYS A 8 20.62 -15.94 -32.19
N LEU A 9 19.71 -15.03 -32.54
CA LEU A 9 18.29 -15.27 -32.33
C LEU A 9 17.96 -16.64 -32.92
N PRO A 10 17.25 -17.51 -32.20
CA PRO A 10 16.84 -18.79 -32.77
C PRO A 10 16.01 -18.52 -34.02
N PRO A 11 16.13 -19.36 -35.08
CA PRO A 11 15.24 -19.25 -36.22
C PRO A 11 13.80 -19.31 -35.71
N VAL A 12 13.01 -18.31 -36.08
CA VAL A 12 11.58 -18.27 -35.77
C VAL A 12 11.01 -19.60 -36.27
N PRO A 13 10.41 -20.43 -35.40
CA PRO A 13 9.84 -21.68 -35.83
C PRO A 13 8.80 -21.37 -36.91
N VAL A 14 9.04 -21.87 -38.13
CA VAL A 14 8.04 -21.87 -39.20
C VAL A 14 6.98 -22.85 -38.76
N PHE A 15 6.07 -22.32 -37.97
CA PHE A 15 4.81 -22.93 -37.63
C PHE A 15 4.13 -23.25 -39.00
N ARG A 16 3.79 -24.53 -39.21
CA ARG A 16 3.29 -25.06 -40.50
C ARG A 16 1.86 -25.58 -40.39
N ASN A 17 1.20 -25.42 -39.24
CA ASN A 17 -0.14 -25.93 -38.90
C ASN A 17 -0.99 -24.87 -38.16
N ASP A 18 -0.94 -23.62 -38.60
CA ASP A 18 -0.99 -22.50 -37.64
C ASP A 18 -2.33 -21.84 -37.43
N LEU A 19 -3.33 -22.13 -38.25
CA LEU A 19 -4.56 -21.34 -38.18
C LEU A 19 -5.36 -21.64 -36.91
N GLU A 20 -5.45 -22.90 -36.49
CA GLU A 20 -6.13 -23.29 -35.25
C GLU A 20 -5.36 -22.87 -34.00
N LEU A 21 -4.03 -23.00 -34.02
CA LEU A 21 -3.17 -22.59 -32.91
C LEU A 21 -3.19 -21.06 -32.76
N LEU A 22 -3.10 -20.30 -33.86
CA LEU A 22 -3.19 -18.84 -33.86
C LEU A 22 -4.58 -18.35 -33.41
N ASN A 23 -5.65 -19.03 -33.83
CA ASN A 23 -7.00 -18.75 -33.37
C ASN A 23 -7.16 -19.01 -31.86
N LEU A 24 -6.61 -20.12 -31.36
CA LEU A 24 -6.63 -20.46 -29.93
C LEU A 24 -5.84 -19.42 -29.11
N HIS A 25 -4.66 -19.01 -29.59
CA HIS A 25 -3.86 -17.95 -28.96
C HIS A 25 -4.56 -16.59 -28.99
N SER A 26 -5.24 -16.24 -30.08
CA SER A 26 -6.01 -15.00 -30.21
C SER A 26 -7.20 -14.95 -29.24
N VAL A 27 -7.93 -16.05 -29.11
CA VAL A 27 -9.03 -16.17 -28.14
C VAL A 27 -8.50 -16.09 -26.70
N TYR A 28 -7.43 -16.82 -26.39
CA TYR A 28 -6.80 -16.79 -25.06
C TYR A 28 -6.30 -15.39 -24.69
N PHE A 29 -5.61 -14.72 -25.61
CA PHE A 29 -5.14 -13.35 -25.43
C PHE A 29 -6.30 -12.38 -25.19
N SER A 30 -7.37 -12.50 -25.98
CA SER A 30 -8.57 -11.67 -25.82
C SER A 30 -9.22 -11.85 -24.44
N ILE A 31 -9.31 -13.09 -23.96
CA ILE A 31 -9.85 -13.40 -22.62
C ILE A 31 -8.99 -12.78 -21.52
N ILE A 32 -7.66 -12.89 -21.61
CA ILE A 32 -6.74 -12.30 -20.62
C ILE A 32 -6.88 -10.79 -20.59
N VAL A 33 -6.86 -10.12 -21.76
CA VAL A 33 -6.99 -8.67 -21.84
C VAL A 33 -8.31 -8.18 -21.23
N ILE A 34 -9.41 -8.93 -21.44
CA ILE A 34 -10.70 -8.61 -20.83
C ILE A 34 -10.63 -8.75 -19.30
N ILE A 35 -10.08 -9.86 -18.78
CA ILE A 35 -9.91 -10.08 -17.35
C ILE A 35 -9.05 -8.98 -16.74
N GLU A 36 -7.93 -8.67 -17.38
CA GLU A 36 -7.00 -7.63 -16.95
C GLU A 36 -7.70 -6.27 -16.90
N PHE A 37 -8.45 -5.90 -17.93
CA PHE A 37 -9.22 -4.66 -17.98
C PHE A 37 -10.20 -4.54 -16.79
N PHE A 38 -10.92 -5.61 -16.46
CA PHE A 38 -11.82 -5.61 -15.31
C PHE A 38 -11.06 -5.48 -13.98
N VAL A 39 -9.93 -6.18 -13.82
CA VAL A 39 -9.08 -6.09 -12.62
C VAL A 39 -8.49 -4.68 -12.46
N LEU A 40 -8.00 -4.08 -13.55
CA LEU A 40 -7.48 -2.72 -13.56
C LEU A 40 -8.56 -1.69 -13.23
N THR A 41 -9.75 -1.83 -13.82
CA THR A 41 -10.87 -0.92 -13.54
C THR A 41 -11.34 -1.03 -12.10
N ALA A 42 -11.50 -2.26 -11.58
CA ALA A 42 -11.92 -2.49 -10.20
C ALA A 42 -10.88 -1.96 -9.20
N SER A 43 -9.60 -2.20 -9.44
CA SER A 43 -8.51 -1.69 -8.60
C SER A 43 -8.41 -0.16 -8.66
N ALA A 44 -8.58 0.46 -9.85
CA ALA A 44 -8.61 1.91 -10.00
C ALA A 44 -9.74 2.55 -9.18
N VAL A 45 -10.97 2.03 -9.30
CA VAL A 45 -12.13 2.51 -8.53
C VAL A 45 -11.88 2.35 -7.02
N TRP A 46 -11.33 1.22 -6.61
CA TRP A 46 -11.00 0.96 -5.21
C TRP A 46 -9.96 1.94 -4.67
N ILE A 47 -8.90 2.22 -5.42
CA ILE A 47 -7.82 3.12 -5.02
C ILE A 47 -8.28 4.58 -5.02
N ILE A 48 -9.07 5.01 -6.01
CA ILE A 48 -9.68 6.35 -6.03
C ILE A 48 -10.56 6.54 -4.80
N THR A 49 -11.42 5.56 -4.50
CA THR A 49 -12.26 5.59 -3.30
C THR A 49 -11.40 5.71 -2.04
N ALA A 50 -10.33 4.93 -1.96
CA ALA A 50 -9.40 4.99 -0.84
C ALA A 50 -8.68 6.34 -0.70
N LEU A 51 -8.27 6.96 -1.81
CA LEU A 51 -7.66 8.30 -1.82
C LEU A 51 -8.64 9.36 -1.32
N LEU A 52 -9.89 9.32 -1.79
CA LEU A 52 -10.95 10.23 -1.35
C LEU A 52 -11.24 10.09 0.15
N VAL A 53 -11.30 8.85 0.64
CA VAL A 53 -11.53 8.58 2.07
C VAL A 53 -10.30 8.99 2.89
N SER A 54 -9.10 8.65 2.43
CA SER A 54 -7.84 8.99 3.10
C SER A 54 -7.73 10.51 3.34
N ARG A 55 -8.12 11.33 2.35
CA ARG A 55 -8.17 12.80 2.50
C ARG A 55 -9.10 13.24 3.64
N LYS A 56 -10.23 12.56 3.85
CA LYS A 56 -11.20 12.87 4.92
C LYS A 56 -10.83 12.29 6.28
N THR A 57 -10.08 11.19 6.32
CA THR A 57 -9.73 10.53 7.58
C THR A 57 -8.44 11.08 8.18
N HIS A 58 -8.49 11.48 9.46
CA HIS A 58 -7.33 11.92 10.25
C HIS A 58 -6.64 10.78 11.02
N GLN A 59 -6.83 9.53 10.57
CA GLN A 59 -6.31 8.37 11.30
C GLN A 59 -4.83 8.14 11.10
N LEU A 60 -4.35 8.34 9.88
CA LEU A 60 -2.95 8.35 9.58
C LEU A 60 -2.45 9.76 9.83
N HIS A 61 -1.28 9.86 10.46
CA HIS A 61 -0.58 11.13 10.57
C HIS A 61 -0.41 11.77 9.19
N LEU A 62 -0.44 13.10 9.16
CA LEU A 62 -0.49 13.88 7.92
C LEU A 62 0.61 13.51 6.93
N ASN A 63 1.82 13.30 7.41
CA ASN A 63 2.98 12.94 6.60
C ASN A 63 2.85 11.52 6.01
N ASN A 64 2.48 10.54 6.81
CA ASN A 64 2.19 9.18 6.31
C ASN A 64 1.05 9.15 5.29
N ARG A 65 0.00 9.94 5.52
CA ARG A 65 -1.09 10.08 4.55
C ARG A 65 -0.59 10.61 3.21
N ARG A 66 0.34 11.58 3.23
CA ARG A 66 0.93 12.12 1.99
C ARG A 66 1.80 11.10 1.27
N ILE A 67 2.63 10.36 1.99
CA ILE A 67 3.45 9.28 1.42
C ILE A 67 2.54 8.25 0.75
N ILE A 68 1.55 7.72 1.48
CA ILE A 68 0.61 6.71 0.95
C ILE A 68 -0.21 7.28 -0.22
N ALA A 69 -0.71 8.51 -0.12
CA ALA A 69 -1.47 9.13 -1.20
C ALA A 69 -0.63 9.33 -2.46
N ASN A 70 0.64 9.73 -2.32
CA ASN A 70 1.58 9.86 -3.43
C ASN A 70 1.82 8.50 -4.08
N THR A 71 2.06 7.44 -3.30
CA THR A 71 2.23 6.09 -3.85
C THR A 71 0.98 5.59 -4.56
N LEU A 72 -0.21 5.76 -3.97
CA LEU A 72 -1.47 5.36 -4.60
C LEU A 72 -1.75 6.14 -5.88
N TRP A 73 -1.40 7.44 -5.91
CA TRP A 73 -1.50 8.26 -7.11
C TRP A 73 -0.54 7.78 -8.20
N GLN A 74 0.73 7.57 -7.86
CA GLN A 74 1.74 7.03 -8.75
C GLN A 74 1.32 5.65 -9.29
N TYR A 75 0.70 4.82 -8.46
CA TYR A 75 0.12 3.56 -8.90
C TYR A 75 -1.00 3.75 -9.94
N ILE A 76 -1.94 4.68 -9.74
CA ILE A 76 -2.99 4.96 -10.73
C ILE A 76 -2.35 5.41 -12.06
N CYS A 77 -1.41 6.37 -11.99
CA CYS A 77 -0.70 6.86 -13.17
C CYS A 77 0.05 5.75 -13.88
N CYS A 78 0.70 4.86 -13.14
CA CYS A 78 1.43 3.73 -13.70
C CYS A 78 0.50 2.65 -14.23
N HIS A 79 -0.17 1.93 -13.34
CA HIS A 79 -0.82 0.67 -13.70
C HIS A 79 -2.12 0.86 -14.45
N VAL A 80 -2.82 1.97 -14.27
CA VAL A 80 -4.06 2.19 -15.01
C VAL A 80 -3.73 2.87 -16.33
N ALA A 81 -3.07 4.03 -16.30
CA ALA A 81 -2.86 4.79 -17.53
C ALA A 81 -1.82 4.14 -18.47
N ILE A 82 -0.64 3.75 -17.97
CA ILE A 82 0.41 3.15 -18.83
C ILE A 82 -0.09 1.81 -19.37
N ARG A 83 -0.73 0.98 -18.55
CA ARG A 83 -1.20 -0.33 -19.01
C ARG A 83 -2.33 -0.23 -20.03
N ILE A 84 -3.28 0.70 -19.85
CA ILE A 84 -4.28 0.97 -20.88
C ILE A 84 -3.60 1.41 -22.19
N ILE A 85 -2.58 2.28 -22.12
CA ILE A 85 -1.82 2.70 -23.30
C ILE A 85 -1.10 1.50 -23.93
N GLU A 86 -0.46 0.62 -23.15
CA GLU A 86 0.18 -0.60 -23.64
C GLU A 86 -0.83 -1.52 -24.33
N ILE A 87 -1.99 -1.77 -23.74
CA ILE A 87 -3.05 -2.61 -24.33
C ILE A 87 -3.55 -1.98 -25.64
N LEU A 88 -3.78 -0.66 -25.67
CA LEU A 88 -4.22 0.05 -26.87
C LEU A 88 -3.15 0.00 -27.97
N LEU A 89 -1.87 0.14 -27.61
CA LEU A 89 -0.76 -0.01 -28.56
C LEU A 89 -0.67 -1.45 -29.06
N MET A 90 -0.75 -2.46 -28.19
CA MET A 90 -0.76 -3.86 -28.60
C MET A 90 -1.91 -4.15 -29.57
N TYR A 91 -3.12 -3.65 -29.27
CA TYR A 91 -4.27 -3.77 -30.16
C TYR A 91 -4.02 -3.06 -31.50
N TYR A 92 -3.50 -1.83 -31.47
CA TYR A 92 -3.15 -1.08 -32.67
C TYR A 92 -2.16 -1.85 -33.56
N TYR A 93 -1.07 -2.38 -32.99
CA TYR A 93 -0.08 -3.15 -33.73
C TYR A 93 -0.64 -4.49 -34.23
N PHE A 94 -1.45 -5.18 -33.42
CA PHE A 94 -2.05 -6.46 -33.79
C PHE A 94 -3.04 -6.34 -34.95
N PHE A 95 -3.83 -5.25 -35.00
CA PHE A 95 -4.83 -5.05 -36.05
C PHE A 95 -4.31 -4.31 -37.29
N ARG A 96 -3.20 -3.56 -37.17
CA ARG A 96 -2.70 -2.69 -38.26
C ARG A 96 -1.43 -3.17 -38.94
N CYS A 97 -0.58 -3.97 -38.29
CA CYS A 97 0.58 -4.53 -38.99
C CYS A 97 0.12 -5.64 -39.95
N SER A 98 0.38 -5.45 -41.25
CA SER A 98 0.40 -6.55 -42.20
C SER A 98 1.46 -7.57 -41.75
N LYS A 99 1.31 -8.85 -42.12
CA LYS A 99 2.38 -9.85 -41.94
C LYS A 99 3.71 -9.37 -42.56
N GLU A 100 3.62 -8.55 -43.60
CA GLU A 100 4.76 -7.95 -44.30
C GLU A 100 5.49 -6.89 -43.44
N ASP A 101 4.76 -6.06 -42.69
CA ASP A 101 5.35 -5.04 -41.79
C ASP A 101 6.09 -5.69 -40.60
N ILE A 102 5.58 -6.82 -40.10
CA ILE A 102 6.23 -7.60 -39.03
C ILE A 102 7.51 -8.25 -39.57
N GLN A 103 7.47 -8.79 -40.79
CA GLN A 103 8.64 -9.39 -41.43
C GLN A 103 9.72 -8.34 -41.73
N GLU A 104 9.33 -7.16 -42.21
CA GLU A 104 10.24 -6.05 -42.50
C GLU A 104 10.85 -5.47 -41.21
N LEU A 105 10.07 -5.33 -40.13
CA LEU A 105 10.57 -4.93 -38.82
C LEU A 105 11.54 -5.97 -38.24
N THR A 106 11.26 -7.26 -38.40
CA THR A 106 12.12 -8.36 -37.94
C THR A 106 13.44 -8.39 -38.72
N ASN A 107 13.39 -8.23 -40.04
CA ASN A 107 14.58 -8.13 -40.90
C ASN A 107 15.40 -6.87 -40.60
N TYR A 108 14.75 -5.74 -40.28
CA TYR A 108 15.43 -4.51 -39.89
C TYR A 108 16.10 -4.62 -38.51
N ILE A 109 15.55 -5.42 -37.59
CA ILE A 109 16.15 -5.75 -36.28
C ILE A 109 17.39 -6.64 -36.45
N GLU A 110 17.41 -7.57 -37.41
CA GLU A 110 18.58 -8.43 -37.69
C GLU A 110 19.73 -7.70 -38.41
N MET A 111 19.45 -6.65 -39.20
CA MET A 111 20.48 -6.00 -40.03
C MET A 111 21.32 -4.92 -39.34
N LYS A 112 21.01 -4.52 -38.09
CA LYS A 112 21.82 -3.57 -37.32
C LYS A 112 22.19 -4.15 -35.95
N ASP A 113 23.49 -4.37 -35.73
CA ASP A 113 24.15 -4.68 -34.44
C ASP A 113 23.96 -3.62 -33.33
N LYS A 114 22.92 -2.79 -33.41
CA LYS A 114 22.51 -1.87 -32.37
C LYS A 114 21.03 -2.11 -32.08
N PRO A 115 20.66 -2.46 -30.83
CA PRO A 115 19.28 -2.79 -30.50
C PRO A 115 18.39 -1.56 -30.69
N LEU A 116 17.65 -1.53 -31.80
CA LEU A 116 16.53 -0.61 -32.03
C LEU A 116 15.37 -0.81 -31.02
N ILE A 117 15.54 -1.75 -30.09
CA ILE A 117 14.69 -2.02 -28.93
C ILE A 117 14.47 -0.74 -28.10
N TYR A 118 15.48 0.14 -28.00
CA TYR A 118 15.42 1.39 -27.23
C TYR A 118 14.52 2.49 -27.84
N CYS A 119 14.05 2.34 -29.09
CA CYS A 119 13.21 3.34 -29.77
C CYS A 119 11.72 2.96 -29.83
N THR A 120 11.33 1.82 -29.27
CA THR A 120 9.92 1.41 -29.27
C THR A 120 9.17 2.06 -28.09
N PRO A 121 7.94 2.58 -28.31
CA PRO A 121 7.11 3.09 -27.21
C PRO A 121 6.93 2.07 -26.08
N PHE A 122 6.85 0.78 -26.41
CA PHE A 122 6.76 -0.32 -25.45
C PHE A 122 7.95 -0.41 -24.48
N TYR A 123 9.17 -0.14 -24.95
CA TYR A 123 10.33 -0.14 -24.08
C TYR A 123 10.22 0.97 -23.03
N TRP A 124 9.94 2.21 -23.45
CA TRP A 124 9.82 3.35 -22.53
C TRP A 124 8.63 3.24 -21.59
N LEU A 125 7.50 2.70 -22.03
CA LEU A 125 6.36 2.42 -21.16
C LEU A 125 6.74 1.41 -20.07
N ASN A 126 7.46 0.35 -20.43
CA ASN A 126 8.00 -0.60 -19.45
C ASN A 126 9.03 0.03 -18.50
N VAL A 127 9.92 0.91 -18.98
CA VAL A 127 10.86 1.66 -18.12
C VAL A 127 10.12 2.45 -17.05
N ILE A 128 9.11 3.22 -17.47
CA ILE A 128 8.30 4.03 -16.55
C ILE A 128 7.52 3.11 -15.59
N ARG A 129 7.00 1.99 -16.08
CA ARG A 129 6.30 0.99 -15.27
C ARG A 129 7.20 0.41 -14.18
N THR A 130 8.40 -0.05 -14.55
CA THR A 130 9.41 -0.57 -13.62
C THR A 130 9.78 0.45 -12.55
N TYR A 131 9.94 1.73 -12.92
CA TYR A 131 10.17 2.81 -11.96
C TYR A 131 9.09 2.88 -10.88
N PHE A 132 7.82 2.88 -11.27
CA PHE A 132 6.73 2.97 -10.31
C PHE A 132 6.57 1.70 -9.45
N VAL A 133 6.88 0.52 -10.00
CA VAL A 133 6.94 -0.72 -9.21
C VAL A 133 7.98 -0.59 -8.09
N PHE A 134 9.17 -0.07 -8.38
CA PHE A 134 10.17 0.17 -7.34
C PHE A 134 9.74 1.22 -6.32
N VAL A 135 9.08 2.30 -6.75
CA VAL A 135 8.51 3.27 -5.79
C VAL A 135 7.51 2.58 -4.84
N GLY A 136 6.66 1.70 -5.37
CA GLY A 136 5.76 0.88 -4.57
C GLY A 136 6.51 0.01 -3.55
N ALA A 137 7.57 -0.67 -3.99
CA ALA A 137 8.38 -1.56 -3.15
C ALA A 137 9.10 -0.85 -1.99
N TYR A 138 9.41 0.45 -2.13
CA TYR A 138 10.06 1.27 -1.11
C TYR A 138 9.11 2.11 -0.25
N THR A 139 7.82 2.12 -0.57
CA THR A 139 6.82 2.91 0.17
C THR A 139 6.71 2.49 1.64
N MET A 140 6.73 1.19 1.93
CA MET A 140 6.63 0.69 3.31
C MET A 140 7.84 1.06 4.18
N PRO A 141 9.10 0.87 3.72
CA PRO A 141 10.26 1.41 4.41
C PRO A 141 10.14 2.89 4.76
N ALA A 142 9.65 3.74 3.85
CA ALA A 142 9.47 5.16 4.13
C ALA A 142 8.37 5.46 5.14
N CYS A 143 7.23 4.76 5.08
CA CYS A 143 6.17 4.89 6.10
C CYS A 143 6.69 4.50 7.50
N VAL A 144 7.55 3.48 7.57
CA VAL A 144 8.19 3.07 8.82
C VAL A 144 9.20 4.12 9.29
N ALA A 145 10.04 4.65 8.40
CA ALA A 145 10.99 5.70 8.74
C ALA A 145 10.28 6.97 9.25
N GLU A 146 9.19 7.37 8.62
CA GLU A 146 8.37 8.50 9.08
C GLU A 146 7.82 8.25 10.50
N ARG A 147 7.37 7.02 10.80
CA ARG A 147 6.92 6.65 12.15
C ARG A 147 8.03 6.60 13.18
N MET A 148 9.25 6.23 12.78
CA MET A 148 10.39 6.34 13.68
C MET A 148 10.61 7.79 14.07
N CYS A 149 10.56 8.72 13.11
CA CYS A 149 10.67 10.16 13.41
C CYS A 149 9.57 10.58 14.40
N ALA A 150 8.32 10.18 14.17
CA ALA A 150 7.22 10.48 15.09
C ALA A 150 7.42 9.88 16.50
N THR A 151 8.08 8.72 16.60
CA THR A 151 8.37 8.06 17.88
C THR A 151 9.54 8.74 18.61
N ILE A 152 10.54 9.24 17.87
CA ILE A 152 11.73 9.91 18.43
C ILE A 152 11.38 11.33 18.89
N PHE A 153 10.59 12.06 18.09
CA PHE A 153 10.26 13.47 18.31
C PHE A 153 8.86 13.66 18.92
N VAL A 154 8.41 12.76 19.81
CA VAL A 154 7.00 12.71 20.27
C VAL A 154 6.44 14.05 20.75
N THR A 155 7.29 14.88 21.38
CA THR A 155 6.92 16.17 21.96
C THR A 155 6.77 17.26 20.89
N ASP A 156 7.71 17.33 19.94
CA ASP A 156 7.75 18.41 18.93
C ASP A 156 6.97 18.07 17.64
N TYR A 157 6.68 16.79 17.41
CA TYR A 157 6.20 16.30 16.12
C TYR A 157 4.75 16.71 15.82
N GLU A 158 3.96 16.99 16.85
CA GLU A 158 2.54 17.35 16.73
C GLU A 158 2.30 18.85 16.83
N GLU A 159 3.15 19.59 17.56
CA GLU A 159 3.08 21.05 17.61
C GLU A 159 3.48 21.68 16.27
N ASN A 160 4.50 21.10 15.63
CA ASN A 160 4.97 21.54 14.33
C ASN A 160 4.62 20.48 13.29
N THR A 161 3.60 20.73 12.48
CA THR A 161 3.42 19.91 11.27
C THR A 161 4.68 20.07 10.43
N ARG A 162 5.49 19.02 10.33
CA ARG A 162 6.77 19.00 9.60
C ARG A 162 6.55 18.38 8.22
N PRO A 163 5.91 19.10 7.26
CA PRO A 163 5.52 18.56 5.97
C PRO A 163 6.73 18.07 5.17
N TYR A 164 7.88 18.73 5.38
CA TYR A 164 9.13 18.45 4.70
C TYR A 164 9.64 17.02 4.96
N ILE A 165 9.30 16.38 6.08
CA ILE A 165 9.70 14.99 6.35
C ILE A 165 9.07 14.05 5.31
N SER A 166 7.76 14.20 5.05
CA SER A 166 7.10 13.41 4.00
C SER A 166 7.67 13.70 2.63
N LEU A 167 7.97 14.97 2.33
CA LEU A 167 8.53 15.38 1.04
C LEU A 167 9.93 14.78 0.82
N ILE A 168 10.83 14.91 1.80
CA ILE A 168 12.20 14.36 1.74
C ILE A 168 12.15 12.84 1.55
N LEU A 169 11.30 12.13 2.30
CA LEU A 169 11.15 10.69 2.16
C LEU A 169 10.59 10.30 0.79
N SER A 170 9.59 11.02 0.26
CA SER A 170 9.04 10.76 -1.07
C SER A 170 10.05 11.03 -2.19
N VAL A 171 10.84 12.10 -2.08
CA VAL A 171 11.94 12.40 -3.03
C VAL A 171 13.01 11.31 -2.94
N PHE A 172 13.42 10.92 -1.73
CA PHE A 172 14.40 9.87 -1.52
C PHE A 172 13.97 8.53 -2.13
N ILE A 173 12.72 8.10 -1.91
CA ILE A 173 12.18 6.90 -2.54
C ILE A 173 12.20 7.02 -4.07
N SER A 174 11.81 8.17 -4.60
CA SER A 174 11.75 8.40 -6.04
C SER A 174 13.14 8.31 -6.67
N LEU A 175 14.15 8.92 -6.04
CA LEU A 175 15.54 8.83 -6.49
C LEU A 175 16.08 7.40 -6.39
N LEU A 176 15.78 6.69 -5.31
CA LEU A 176 16.18 5.29 -5.13
C LEU A 176 15.52 4.40 -6.19
N ALA A 177 14.23 4.59 -6.47
CA ALA A 177 13.53 3.87 -7.52
C ALA A 177 14.13 4.13 -8.91
N ALA A 178 14.44 5.40 -9.24
CA ALA A 178 15.09 5.76 -10.50
C ALA A 178 16.47 5.10 -10.65
N LEU A 179 17.27 5.08 -9.58
CA LEU A 179 18.57 4.40 -9.56
C LEU A 179 18.41 2.90 -9.83
N PHE A 180 17.46 2.25 -9.17
CA PHE A 180 17.21 0.81 -9.34
C PHE A 180 16.64 0.48 -10.71
N THR A 181 15.76 1.32 -11.28
CA THR A 181 15.31 1.20 -12.67
C THR A 181 16.46 1.30 -13.65
N ALA A 182 17.33 2.30 -13.50
CA ALA A 182 18.50 2.45 -14.37
C ALA A 182 19.44 1.24 -14.24
N THR A 183 19.68 0.78 -13.02
CA THR A 183 20.53 -0.39 -12.76
C THR A 183 19.96 -1.67 -13.37
N PHE A 184 18.65 -1.88 -13.25
CA PHE A 184 17.92 -3.00 -13.83
C PHE A 184 17.98 -2.98 -15.37
N LEU A 185 17.76 -1.83 -15.99
CA LEU A 185 17.70 -1.71 -17.46
C LEU A 185 19.07 -1.71 -18.13
N LEU A 186 20.08 -1.16 -17.46
CA LEU A 186 21.43 -1.05 -18.01
C LEU A 186 22.31 -2.26 -17.63
N VAL A 187 21.74 -3.28 -16.97
CA VAL A 187 22.40 -4.55 -16.58
C VAL A 187 23.71 -4.34 -15.80
N TRP A 188 23.76 -3.32 -14.93
CA TRP A 188 24.95 -3.07 -14.11
C TRP A 188 25.10 -4.13 -13.01
N ILE A 189 23.98 -4.74 -12.63
CA ILE A 189 23.87 -5.74 -11.58
C ILE A 189 22.96 -6.85 -12.12
N LYS A 190 23.25 -8.12 -11.76
CA LYS A 190 22.36 -9.23 -12.08
C LYS A 190 20.99 -9.04 -11.40
N ASP A 191 19.90 -9.18 -12.15
CA ASP A 191 18.54 -8.85 -11.71
C ASP A 191 18.12 -9.48 -10.36
N TYR A 192 18.56 -10.71 -10.08
CA TYR A 192 18.27 -11.37 -8.81
C TYR A 192 18.88 -10.66 -7.59
N MET A 193 20.00 -9.95 -7.74
CA MET A 193 20.62 -9.21 -6.64
C MET A 193 19.76 -8.00 -6.26
N ILE A 194 19.15 -7.33 -7.23
CA ILE A 194 18.21 -6.22 -6.99
C ILE A 194 17.06 -6.70 -6.12
N ILE A 195 16.50 -7.86 -6.43
CA ILE A 195 15.42 -8.49 -5.67
C ILE A 195 15.87 -8.78 -4.24
N VAL A 196 17.04 -9.39 -4.06
CA VAL A 196 17.60 -9.67 -2.72
C VAL A 196 17.76 -8.38 -1.92
N ILE A 197 18.27 -7.30 -2.53
CA ILE A 197 18.43 -6.00 -1.86
C ILE A 197 17.07 -5.44 -1.42
N ILE A 198 16.05 -5.50 -2.28
CA ILE A 198 14.69 -5.04 -1.96
C ILE A 198 14.10 -5.83 -0.79
N LEU A 199 14.30 -7.15 -0.77
CA LEU A 199 13.86 -8.02 0.33
C LEU A 199 14.57 -7.66 1.65
N VAL A 200 15.89 -7.42 1.61
CA VAL A 200 16.66 -7.00 2.78
C VAL A 200 16.18 -5.65 3.31
N ILE A 201 15.98 -4.65 2.44
CA ILE A 201 15.48 -3.32 2.84
C ILE A 201 14.10 -3.43 3.51
N ASN A 202 13.19 -4.21 2.92
CA ASN A 202 11.87 -4.45 3.51
C ASN A 202 11.93 -5.25 4.82
N GLY A 203 12.85 -6.21 4.93
CA GLY A 203 13.12 -6.95 6.16
C GLY A 203 13.61 -6.04 7.30
N ILE A 204 14.55 -5.14 7.00
CA ILE A 204 15.02 -4.13 7.96
C ILE A 204 13.86 -3.23 8.39
N ALA A 205 13.04 -2.74 7.44
CA ALA A 205 11.87 -1.92 7.76
C ALA A 205 10.87 -2.66 8.67
N LEU A 206 10.68 -3.97 8.48
CA LEU A 206 9.83 -4.79 9.34
C LEU A 206 10.39 -4.83 10.77
N ILE A 207 11.68 -5.13 10.94
CA ILE A 207 12.36 -5.19 12.25
C ILE A 207 12.25 -3.84 12.97
N VAL A 208 12.52 -2.75 12.25
CA VAL A 208 12.40 -1.38 12.74
C VAL A 208 10.96 -1.06 13.16
N SER A 209 9.95 -1.52 12.43
CA SER A 209 8.55 -1.37 12.78
C SER A 209 8.21 -2.10 14.09
N PHE A 210 8.72 -3.32 14.28
CA PHE A 210 8.57 -4.05 15.55
C PHE A 210 9.20 -3.30 16.71
N TYR A 211 10.44 -2.83 16.54
CA TYR A 211 11.15 -2.07 17.56
C TYR A 211 10.43 -0.77 17.92
N SER A 212 9.96 -0.01 16.92
CA SER A 212 9.20 1.22 17.13
C SER A 212 7.91 0.98 17.89
N ASN A 213 7.17 -0.10 17.56
CA ASN A 213 5.98 -0.48 18.30
C ASN A 213 6.29 -0.91 19.73
N TYR A 214 7.38 -1.67 19.95
CA TYR A 214 7.82 -2.05 21.29
C TYR A 214 8.14 -0.82 22.15
N ARG A 215 8.89 0.15 21.61
CA ARG A 215 9.19 1.41 22.31
C ARG A 215 7.93 2.18 22.65
N ASN A 216 7.00 2.33 21.71
CA ASN A 216 5.73 3.03 21.93
C ASN A 216 4.89 2.35 23.03
N ILE A 217 4.80 1.02 23.04
CA ILE A 217 4.12 0.27 24.10
C ILE A 217 4.82 0.47 25.45
N LYS A 218 6.15 0.36 25.49
CA LYS A 218 6.92 0.55 26.73
C LYS A 218 6.69 1.95 27.32
N PHE A 219 6.77 2.98 26.48
CA PHE A 219 6.53 4.37 26.88
C PHE A 219 5.09 4.56 27.39
N TYR A 220 4.09 4.04 26.66
CA TYR A 220 2.69 4.10 27.08
C TYR A 220 2.45 3.40 28.43
N THR A 221 2.98 2.18 28.61
CA THR A 221 2.85 1.44 29.87
C THR A 221 3.50 2.22 31.02
N GLN A 222 4.72 2.74 30.83
CA GLN A 222 5.41 3.55 31.84
C GLN A 222 4.64 4.82 32.21
N SER A 223 3.98 5.45 31.24
CA SER A 223 3.15 6.64 31.49
C SER A 223 1.91 6.34 32.34
N ILE A 224 1.38 5.12 32.28
CA ILE A 224 0.17 4.69 32.99
C ILE A 224 0.49 4.11 34.37
N THR A 225 1.54 3.32 34.50
CA THR A 225 1.78 2.48 35.69
C THR A 225 2.26 3.24 36.93
N ASN A 226 2.31 4.58 36.93
CA ASN A 226 2.74 5.39 38.08
C ASN A 226 4.13 5.00 38.66
N ILE A 227 4.91 4.14 37.99
CA ILE A 227 6.22 3.68 38.45
C ILE A 227 7.18 4.87 38.60
N TYR A 228 6.97 5.94 37.83
CA TYR A 228 7.69 7.21 37.92
C TYR A 228 7.07 8.25 38.87
N LYS A 229 5.91 8.00 39.51
CA LYS A 229 5.38 8.94 40.53
C LYS A 229 6.24 9.03 41.79
N LYS A 230 7.12 8.03 42.02
CA LYS A 230 8.14 8.09 43.08
C LYS A 230 9.18 9.19 42.84
N ASP A 231 9.34 9.62 41.59
CA ASP A 231 10.21 10.73 41.22
C ASP A 231 9.31 11.88 40.73
N HIS A 232 9.01 12.83 41.61
CA HIS A 232 8.08 13.95 41.36
C HIS A 232 8.44 14.84 40.16
N ARG A 233 9.56 14.57 39.49
CA ARG A 233 10.12 15.31 38.36
C ARG A 233 9.55 14.92 37.00
N ILE A 234 8.98 13.72 36.83
CA ILE A 234 8.50 13.25 35.50
C ILE A 234 6.99 13.09 35.51
N ARG A 235 6.28 14.20 35.25
CA ARG A 235 4.82 14.20 35.00
C ARG A 235 4.58 14.16 33.50
N TYR A 236 4.22 12.98 32.99
CA TYR A 236 3.72 12.87 31.62
C TYR A 236 2.41 13.64 31.47
N SER A 237 2.36 14.52 30.47
CA SER A 237 1.17 15.27 30.11
C SER A 237 0.09 14.34 29.54
N LEU A 238 -1.16 14.80 29.62
CA LEU A 238 -2.31 14.09 29.07
C LEU A 238 -2.20 13.92 27.54
N SER A 239 -1.66 14.94 26.86
CA SER A 239 -1.39 14.94 25.42
C SER A 239 -0.37 13.86 25.02
N GLU A 240 0.77 13.74 25.71
CA GLU A 240 1.80 12.74 25.39
C GLU A 240 1.27 11.29 25.44
N ARG A 241 0.37 11.01 26.38
CA ARG A 241 -0.27 9.68 26.49
C ARG A 241 -1.19 9.38 25.33
N TYR A 242 -1.98 10.38 24.91
CA TYR A 242 -2.85 10.29 23.75
C TYR A 242 -2.04 10.05 22.47
N LEU A 243 -0.96 10.80 22.27
CA LEU A 243 -0.07 10.67 21.12
C LEU A 243 0.59 9.30 21.06
N SER A 244 1.04 8.79 22.21
CA SER A 244 1.63 7.45 22.31
C SER A 244 0.61 6.36 21.99
N ALA A 245 -0.62 6.49 22.49
CA ALA A 245 -1.72 5.58 22.14
C ALA A 245 -2.03 5.59 20.64
N GLN A 246 -2.05 6.78 20.02
CA GLN A 246 -2.27 6.92 18.58
C GLN A 246 -1.13 6.28 17.77
N ASN A 247 0.12 6.51 18.18
CA ASN A 247 1.30 5.89 17.55
C ASN A 247 1.26 4.36 17.63
N ILE A 248 0.84 3.76 18.75
CA ILE A 248 0.64 2.30 18.87
C ILE A 248 -0.42 1.82 17.88
N ARG A 249 -1.56 2.52 17.76
CA ARG A 249 -2.63 2.12 16.83
C ARG A 249 -2.15 2.16 15.38
N ILE A 250 -1.47 3.23 14.98
CA ILE A 250 -0.94 3.39 13.62
C ILE A 250 0.16 2.35 13.36
N ALA A 251 1.07 2.11 14.31
CA ALA A 251 2.12 1.11 14.19
C ALA A 251 1.56 -0.31 13.99
N LYS A 252 0.44 -0.66 14.64
CA LYS A 252 -0.26 -1.95 14.40
C LYS A 252 -0.74 -2.08 12.95
N VAL A 253 -1.31 -1.02 12.37
CA VAL A 253 -1.77 -1.01 10.96
C VAL A 253 -0.58 -1.10 10.01
N LEU A 254 0.44 -0.27 10.21
CA LEU A 254 1.65 -0.26 9.38
C LEU A 254 2.40 -1.59 9.45
N ARG A 255 2.46 -2.25 10.60
CA ARG A 255 3.07 -3.58 10.70
C ARG A 255 2.33 -4.60 9.84
N LYS A 256 0.99 -4.61 9.86
CA LYS A 256 0.20 -5.49 8.99
C LYS A 256 0.47 -5.19 7.51
N LEU A 257 0.55 -3.90 7.16
CA LEU A 257 0.94 -3.46 5.81
C LEU A 257 2.34 -3.95 5.44
N SER A 258 3.35 -3.75 6.29
CA SER A 258 4.73 -4.19 6.04
C SER A 258 4.86 -5.71 5.88
N ILE A 259 4.17 -6.51 6.72
CA ILE A 259 4.16 -7.98 6.57
C ILE A 259 3.56 -8.35 5.22
N SER A 260 2.45 -7.74 4.86
CA SER A 260 1.73 -8.03 3.63
C SER A 260 2.52 -7.63 2.37
N ALA A 261 3.20 -6.48 2.42
CA ALA A 261 4.11 -5.99 1.40
C ALA A 261 5.34 -6.90 1.25
N GLY A 262 5.91 -7.36 2.37
CA GLY A 262 7.02 -8.32 2.36
C GLY A 262 6.63 -9.65 1.73
N ALA A 263 5.46 -10.19 2.09
CA ALA A 263 4.94 -11.43 1.51
C ALA A 263 4.75 -11.31 -0.01
N LEU A 264 4.17 -10.19 -0.48
CA LEU A 264 4.00 -9.96 -1.91
C LEU A 264 5.33 -9.74 -2.65
N ASN A 265 6.31 -9.08 -2.03
CA ASN A 265 7.65 -8.95 -2.62
C ASN A 265 8.33 -10.33 -2.79
N ILE A 266 8.11 -11.27 -1.87
CA ILE A 266 8.60 -12.66 -2.01
C ILE A 266 7.89 -13.37 -3.18
N ILE A 267 6.58 -13.17 -3.34
CA ILE A 267 5.83 -13.75 -4.46
C ILE A 267 6.33 -13.16 -5.80
N LEU A 268 6.51 -11.83 -5.89
CA LEU A 268 7.09 -11.16 -7.06
C LEU A 268 8.50 -11.65 -7.37
N ALA A 269 9.33 -11.87 -6.34
CA ALA A 269 10.66 -12.44 -6.50
C ALA A 269 10.60 -13.86 -7.08
N GLY A 270 9.67 -14.68 -6.58
CA GLY A 270 9.45 -16.05 -7.05
C GLY A 270 8.97 -16.10 -8.50
N THR A 271 8.00 -15.27 -8.87
CA THR A 271 7.51 -15.21 -10.26
C THR A 271 8.58 -14.70 -11.20
N PHE A 272 9.38 -13.71 -10.80
CA PHE A 272 10.52 -13.26 -11.60
C PHE A 272 11.57 -14.36 -11.81
N ALA A 273 11.85 -15.17 -10.78
CA ALA A 273 12.75 -16.31 -10.92
C ALA A 273 12.20 -17.35 -11.90
N LEU A 274 10.88 -17.61 -11.89
CA LEU A 274 10.23 -18.48 -12.87
C LEU A 274 10.31 -17.92 -14.29
N ILE A 275 10.18 -16.60 -14.48
CA ILE A 275 10.39 -15.95 -15.79
C ILE A 275 11.81 -16.23 -16.30
N ILE A 276 12.84 -16.06 -15.46
CA ILE A 276 14.23 -16.34 -15.83
C ILE A 276 14.41 -17.82 -16.22
N ILE A 277 13.82 -18.74 -15.46
CA ILE A 277 13.88 -20.17 -15.77
C ILE A 277 13.23 -20.45 -17.13
N SER A 278 12.04 -19.91 -17.39
CA SER A 278 11.34 -20.06 -18.66
C SER A 278 12.11 -19.46 -19.85
N LEU A 279 12.80 -18.33 -19.63
CA LEU A 279 13.69 -17.74 -20.63
C LEU A 279 14.88 -18.66 -20.95
N ASN A 280 15.49 -19.26 -19.91
CA ASN A 280 16.63 -20.17 -20.06
C ASN A 280 16.22 -21.51 -20.70
N SER A 281 15.04 -22.03 -20.37
CA SER A 281 14.49 -23.26 -20.98
C SER A 281 13.93 -23.03 -22.39
N LYS A 282 13.82 -21.76 -22.82
CA LYS A 282 13.23 -21.34 -24.11
C LYS A 282 11.77 -21.79 -24.27
N GLU A 283 11.06 -21.98 -23.17
CA GLU A 283 9.67 -22.38 -23.18
C GLU A 283 8.76 -21.15 -23.27
N ILE A 284 8.13 -20.95 -24.43
CA ILE A 284 7.32 -19.76 -24.73
C ILE A 284 6.05 -19.71 -23.88
N VAL A 285 5.34 -20.83 -23.71
CA VAL A 285 4.05 -20.86 -23.00
C VAL A 285 4.20 -20.54 -21.50
N PRO A 286 5.10 -21.22 -20.74
CA PRO A 286 5.36 -20.87 -19.34
C PRO A 286 5.87 -19.42 -19.18
N LEU A 287 6.65 -18.92 -20.14
CA LEU A 287 7.13 -17.54 -20.11
C LEU A 287 5.97 -16.54 -20.13
N HIS A 288 5.04 -16.68 -21.06
CA HIS A 288 3.86 -15.80 -21.14
C HIS A 288 3.01 -15.91 -19.87
N ILE A 289 2.73 -17.12 -19.39
CA ILE A 289 1.95 -17.32 -18.16
C ILE A 289 2.62 -16.63 -16.97
N ASN A 290 3.93 -16.76 -16.81
CA ASN A 290 4.66 -16.15 -15.69
C ASN A 290 4.68 -14.61 -15.77
N TYR A 291 4.77 -14.02 -16.97
CA TYR A 291 4.62 -12.58 -17.16
C TYR A 291 3.22 -12.07 -16.79
N GLU A 292 2.18 -12.78 -17.22
CA GLU A 292 0.80 -12.41 -16.88
C GLU A 292 0.56 -12.49 -15.36
N ILE A 293 1.05 -13.55 -14.71
CA ILE A 293 0.98 -13.68 -13.24
C ILE A 293 1.70 -12.51 -12.56
N PHE A 294 2.89 -12.15 -13.04
CA PHE A 294 3.63 -11.00 -12.52
C PHE A 294 2.81 -9.71 -12.63
N ASP A 295 2.18 -9.46 -13.78
CA ASP A 295 1.36 -8.28 -14.02
C ASP A 295 0.08 -8.26 -13.17
N PHE A 296 -0.53 -9.42 -12.86
CA PHE A 296 -1.67 -9.52 -11.95
C PHE A 296 -1.32 -9.31 -10.47
N ILE A 297 -0.10 -9.61 -10.03
CA ILE A 297 0.30 -9.41 -8.63
C ILE A 297 0.36 -7.92 -8.27
N ILE A 298 0.73 -7.07 -9.22
CA ILE A 298 0.92 -5.64 -8.96
C ILE A 298 -0.39 -4.90 -8.59
N PRO A 299 -1.54 -5.08 -9.27
CA PRO A 299 -2.83 -4.55 -8.83
C PRO A 299 -3.33 -5.12 -7.50
N ILE A 300 -3.02 -6.38 -7.22
CA ILE A 300 -3.29 -6.97 -5.91
C ILE A 300 -2.49 -6.22 -4.84
N TYR A 301 -1.21 -5.94 -5.10
CA TYR A 301 -0.33 -5.18 -4.21
C TYR A 301 -0.89 -3.81 -3.87
N ALA A 302 -1.30 -3.05 -4.88
CA ALA A 302 -1.81 -1.70 -4.67
C ALA A 302 -3.17 -1.67 -3.98
N SER A 303 -4.02 -2.67 -4.24
CA SER A 303 -5.33 -2.81 -3.60
C SER A 303 -5.24 -3.24 -2.13
N LEU A 304 -4.13 -3.86 -1.74
CA LEU A 304 -3.92 -4.40 -0.39
C LEU A 304 -3.79 -3.29 0.67
N ILE A 305 -3.13 -2.18 0.34
CA ILE A 305 -2.99 -1.04 1.25
C ILE A 305 -4.36 -0.52 1.71
N PRO A 306 -5.25 -0.09 0.81
CA PRO A 306 -6.59 0.35 1.19
C PRO A 306 -7.45 -0.75 1.80
N PHE A 307 -7.27 -2.02 1.41
CA PHE A 307 -7.96 -3.14 2.03
C PHE A 307 -7.59 -3.33 3.51
N ILE A 308 -6.31 -3.31 3.84
CA ILE A 308 -5.85 -3.42 5.22
C ILE A 308 -6.30 -2.21 6.03
N VAL A 309 -6.18 -1.00 5.48
CA VAL A 309 -6.68 0.22 6.14
C VAL A 309 -8.19 0.09 6.40
N HIS A 310 -8.98 -0.36 5.44
CA HIS A 310 -10.41 -0.61 5.62
C HIS A 310 -10.71 -1.65 6.72
N ARG A 311 -9.95 -2.75 6.76
CA ARG A 311 -10.12 -3.81 7.77
C ARG A 311 -9.79 -3.33 9.18
N GLU A 312 -8.75 -2.54 9.35
CA GLU A 312 -8.28 -2.10 10.66
C GLU A 312 -9.01 -0.83 11.16
N SER A 313 -9.50 -0.01 10.24
CA SER A 313 -10.07 1.29 10.56
C SER A 313 -11.60 1.30 10.60
N LYS A 314 -12.15 1.49 11.81
CA LYS A 314 -13.58 1.78 11.96
C LYS A 314 -14.00 3.10 11.30
N ILE A 315 -13.13 4.12 11.29
CA ILE A 315 -13.44 5.45 10.71
C ILE A 315 -13.49 5.37 9.18
N PHE A 316 -12.49 4.73 8.57
CA PHE A 316 -12.43 4.49 7.13
C PHE A 316 -13.65 3.70 6.65
N ARG A 317 -14.08 2.67 7.39
CA ARG A 317 -15.33 1.93 7.09
C ARG A 317 -16.58 2.80 7.19
N LYS A 318 -16.64 3.75 8.11
CA LYS A 318 -17.79 4.67 8.24
C LYS A 318 -17.82 5.63 7.06
N GLU A 319 -16.69 6.20 6.68
CA GLU A 319 -16.59 7.12 5.54
C GLU A 319 -16.89 6.42 4.21
N ILE A 320 -16.40 5.19 3.99
CA ILE A 320 -16.79 4.40 2.80
C ILE A 320 -18.30 4.18 2.75
N ARG A 321 -18.92 3.81 3.89
CA ARG A 321 -20.38 3.63 3.95
C ARG A 321 -21.13 4.93 3.64
N LYS A 322 -20.64 6.09 4.08
CA LYS A 322 -21.23 7.39 3.73
C LYS A 322 -21.13 7.70 2.24
N ILE A 323 -20.02 7.36 1.59
CA ILE A 323 -19.86 7.54 0.15
C ILE A 323 -20.81 6.61 -0.62
N LEU A 324 -20.88 5.33 -0.25
CA LEU A 324 -21.73 4.34 -0.93
C LEU A 324 -23.23 4.64 -0.79
N SER A 325 -23.67 5.10 0.38
CA SER A 325 -25.05 5.52 0.62
C SER A 325 -25.41 6.80 -0.14
N SER A 326 -24.49 7.78 -0.18
CA SER A 326 -24.66 8.98 -1.01
C SER A 326 -24.77 8.64 -2.50
N ALA A 327 -24.04 7.63 -2.98
CA ALA A 327 -24.08 7.20 -4.38
C ALA A 327 -25.33 6.38 -4.73
N SER A 328 -25.88 5.63 -3.77
CA SER A 328 -27.07 4.77 -3.97
C SER A 328 -28.40 5.49 -3.71
N GLY A 329 -28.37 6.79 -3.39
CA GLY A 329 -29.58 7.55 -3.04
C GLY A 329 -30.29 7.03 -1.78
N THR A 330 -29.70 6.07 -1.06
CA THR A 330 -30.26 5.57 0.18
C THR A 330 -29.89 6.53 1.30
N PRO A 331 -30.87 7.13 2.00
CA PRO A 331 -30.56 8.00 3.12
C PRO A 331 -29.77 7.20 4.16
N VAL A 332 -28.56 7.66 4.48
CA VAL A 332 -27.84 7.16 5.66
C VAL A 332 -28.74 7.45 6.84
N MET A 333 -29.42 6.42 7.31
CA MET A 333 -30.17 6.49 8.53
C MET A 333 -29.16 6.89 9.62
N ASN A 334 -29.27 8.13 10.08
CA ASN A 334 -28.47 8.76 11.15
C ASN A 334 -28.73 8.09 12.51
N LEU A 335 -28.66 6.75 12.55
CA LEU A 335 -28.91 5.90 13.70
C LEU A 335 -27.86 6.10 14.80
N CYS A 336 -26.64 6.56 14.46
CA CYS A 336 -25.61 6.85 15.45
C CYS A 336 -25.77 8.22 16.13
N PHE A 337 -26.18 9.27 15.42
CA PHE A 337 -26.33 10.60 16.04
C PHE A 337 -27.57 10.68 16.94
N ARG A 338 -28.65 9.98 16.59
CA ARG A 338 -29.86 9.94 17.43
C ARG A 338 -29.64 9.11 18.70
N LYS A 339 -28.87 8.01 18.64
CA LYS A 339 -28.46 7.27 19.85
C LYS A 339 -27.46 8.05 20.70
N SER A 340 -26.51 8.80 20.12
CA SER A 340 -25.54 9.58 20.90
C SER A 340 -26.18 10.78 21.60
N LYS A 341 -27.05 11.57 20.93
CA LYS A 341 -27.77 12.66 21.61
C LYS A 341 -28.75 12.15 22.66
N LYS A 342 -29.39 10.99 22.44
CA LYS A 342 -30.29 10.40 23.42
C LYS A 342 -29.53 9.80 24.61
N VAL A 343 -28.40 9.11 24.39
CA VAL A 343 -27.54 8.57 25.45
C VAL A 343 -26.78 9.67 26.20
N VAL A 344 -26.34 10.74 25.54
CA VAL A 344 -25.72 11.89 26.21
C VAL A 344 -26.75 12.70 26.99
N ASN A 345 -27.97 12.90 26.46
CA ASN A 345 -29.06 13.52 27.24
C ASN A 345 -29.55 12.61 28.39
N GLU A 346 -29.56 11.28 28.21
CA GLU A 346 -29.90 10.33 29.27
C GLU A 346 -28.78 10.20 30.31
N HIS A 347 -27.50 10.29 29.93
CA HIS A 347 -26.37 10.33 30.87
C HIS A 347 -26.19 11.69 31.53
N MET A 348 -26.53 12.81 30.89
CA MET A 348 -26.59 14.12 31.55
C MET A 348 -27.77 14.22 32.51
N LYS A 349 -28.93 13.60 32.19
CA LYS A 349 -30.04 13.45 33.14
C LYS A 349 -29.70 12.48 34.28
N MET A 350 -29.02 11.36 34.00
CA MET A 350 -28.53 10.49 35.06
C MET A 350 -27.45 11.17 35.91
N ALA A 351 -26.57 12.00 35.34
CA ALA A 351 -25.59 12.75 36.12
C ALA A 351 -26.21 13.86 37.01
N SER A 352 -27.42 14.35 36.69
CA SER A 352 -28.20 15.20 37.59
C SER A 352 -29.03 14.43 38.61
N ASP A 353 -29.30 13.13 38.36
CA ASP A 353 -30.14 12.28 39.21
C ASP A 353 -29.34 11.23 40.01
N VAL A 354 -28.02 11.15 39.85
CA VAL A 354 -27.10 10.22 40.57
C VAL A 354 -26.73 10.76 41.95
N ASP A 355 -27.77 11.08 42.72
CA ASP A 355 -27.76 10.86 44.17
C ASP A 355 -28.71 9.74 44.59
N VAL A 356 -29.55 9.19 43.70
CA VAL A 356 -30.45 8.09 44.08
C VAL A 356 -30.64 7.08 42.95
N GLN A 357 -30.13 5.87 43.17
CA GLN A 357 -30.51 4.59 42.55
C GLN A 357 -30.26 4.37 41.04
N SER A 358 -29.25 3.55 40.71
CA SER A 358 -29.41 2.52 39.66
C SER A 358 -28.51 1.30 39.89
N LYS A 359 -29.06 0.27 40.54
CA LYS A 359 -28.59 -1.11 40.43
C LYS A 359 -29.21 -1.69 39.15
N GLY A 360 -28.41 -2.20 38.20
CA GLY A 360 -28.95 -3.16 37.23
C GLY A 360 -28.34 -3.26 35.83
N GLN A 361 -27.53 -2.30 35.37
CA GLN A 361 -26.80 -2.48 34.10
C GLN A 361 -25.30 -2.59 34.35
N PRO A 362 -24.63 -3.67 33.89
CA PRO A 362 -23.18 -3.72 33.95
C PRO A 362 -22.65 -2.58 33.08
N PRO A 363 -21.82 -1.68 33.64
CA PRO A 363 -21.25 -0.60 32.87
C PRO A 363 -20.45 -1.17 31.67
N PRO A 364 -20.40 -0.43 30.55
CA PRO A 364 -19.66 -0.89 29.37
C PRO A 364 -18.20 -1.16 29.75
N VAL A 365 -17.74 -2.37 29.46
CA VAL A 365 -16.34 -2.78 29.70
C VAL A 365 -15.44 -1.92 28.82
N LEU A 366 -14.75 -0.96 29.43
CA LEU A 366 -13.74 -0.15 28.73
C LEU A 366 -12.45 -0.97 28.58
N GLU A 367 -11.98 -1.12 27.35
CA GLU A 367 -10.67 -1.67 27.03
C GLU A 367 -9.69 -0.56 26.66
N ASN A 368 -8.44 -0.68 27.11
CA ASN A 368 -7.40 0.23 26.70
C ASN A 368 -6.80 -0.09 25.33
N VAL A 369 -5.86 0.75 24.87
CA VAL A 369 -5.19 0.61 23.56
C VAL A 369 -4.43 -0.72 23.42
N LEU A 370 -4.15 -1.38 24.55
CA LEU A 370 -3.52 -2.69 24.66
C LEU A 370 -4.54 -3.83 24.79
N GLY A 371 -5.85 -3.55 24.87
CA GLY A 371 -6.91 -4.55 25.06
C GLY A 371 -7.10 -4.99 26.52
N VAL A 372 -6.52 -4.28 27.48
CA VAL A 372 -6.71 -4.58 28.90
C VAL A 372 -8.01 -3.95 29.37
N LYS A 373 -8.89 -4.76 29.97
CA LYS A 373 -10.14 -4.29 30.60
C LYS A 373 -9.81 -3.42 31.81
N LEU A 374 -10.37 -2.22 31.85
CA LEU A 374 -10.18 -1.28 32.95
C LEU A 374 -11.24 -1.53 34.03
N ASN A 375 -10.81 -1.66 35.28
CA ASN A 375 -11.71 -1.67 36.42
C ASN A 375 -12.22 -0.25 36.69
N HIS A 376 -13.54 -0.11 36.87
CA HIS A 376 -14.26 1.17 37.05
C HIS A 376 -13.79 2.03 38.23
N ALA A 377 -13.07 1.46 39.19
CA ALA A 377 -12.64 2.15 40.40
C ALA A 377 -11.26 2.84 40.31
N SER A 378 -10.58 2.82 39.15
CA SER A 378 -9.23 3.39 39.03
C SER A 378 -9.25 4.82 38.48
N PRO A 379 -8.38 5.74 38.91
CA PRO A 379 -8.23 7.09 38.32
C PRO A 379 -7.91 7.06 36.81
N GLN A 380 -7.38 5.94 36.32
CA GLN A 380 -7.14 5.67 34.89
C GLN A 380 -8.45 5.54 34.10
N HIS A 381 -9.54 5.10 34.76
CA HIS A 381 -10.89 5.05 34.21
C HIS A 381 -11.42 6.44 33.90
N GLU A 382 -11.26 7.43 34.80
CA GLU A 382 -11.71 8.81 34.56
C GLU A 382 -10.99 9.45 33.38
N THR A 383 -9.67 9.29 33.29
CA THR A 383 -8.90 9.91 32.20
C THR A 383 -9.27 9.32 30.84
N GLN A 384 -9.50 8.01 30.79
CA GLN A 384 -9.80 7.32 29.54
C GLN A 384 -11.27 7.43 29.13
N PHE A 385 -12.19 7.48 30.11
CA PHE A 385 -13.58 7.85 29.91
C PHE A 385 -13.71 9.29 29.40
N TYR A 386 -12.91 10.22 29.93
CA TYR A 386 -12.81 11.59 29.43
C TYR A 386 -12.33 11.63 27.97
N PHE A 387 -11.36 10.81 27.57
CA PHE A 387 -10.95 10.70 26.17
C PHE A 387 -12.02 10.08 25.27
N GLU A 388 -12.74 9.06 25.73
CA GLU A 388 -13.87 8.54 24.97
C GLU A 388 -15.00 9.57 24.83
N GLN A 389 -15.23 10.40 25.86
CA GLN A 389 -16.18 11.51 25.78
C GLN A 389 -15.69 12.61 24.83
N LEU A 390 -14.43 13.04 24.92
CA LEU A 390 -13.84 14.02 24.00
C LEU A 390 -13.86 13.52 22.55
N ASP A 391 -13.48 12.27 22.32
CA ASP A 391 -13.53 11.63 21.00
C ASP A 391 -14.98 11.36 20.53
N ARG A 392 -15.98 11.46 21.42
CA ARG A 392 -17.41 11.53 21.03
C ARG A 392 -17.89 12.95 20.78
N MET A 393 -17.33 13.95 21.46
CA MET A 393 -17.67 15.38 21.31
C MET A 393 -17.01 16.03 20.10
N TRP A 394 -15.84 15.54 19.69
CA TRP A 394 -15.14 15.97 18.46
C TRP A 394 -15.60 15.23 17.20
N LYS A 395 -16.48 14.23 17.32
CA LYS A 395 -17.13 13.51 16.21
C LYS A 395 -18.52 14.06 15.94
#